data_AF-A0A8J4IYM8-F1
#
_entry.id   AF-A0A8J4IYM8-F1
#
_cell.length_a   1.000
_cell.length_b   1.000
_cell.length_c   1.000
_cell.angle_alpha   90.00
_cell.angle_beta   90.00
_cell.angle_gamma   90.00
#
_symmetry.space_group_name_H-M   'P 1'
#
loop_
_entity.id
_entity.type
_entity.pdbx_description
1 polymer ?
#
loop_
_entity_poly.entity_id
_entity_poly.type
_entity_poly.pdbx_seq_one_letter_code
_entity_poly.pdbx_strand_id
1 'polypeptide(L)'
;PQHPSCLFFQYNTQLGPPYHILVDTNFINFSIKAKLDLVQSMMDCLYAKCIPCITDCVMGEIEKLGQKYRVALRIAKDPRFERLPCMHKGTYADDCLVQRVTQHKCYIVATVDKELKRRIRKIPGVPIMYISRHRYNIERMPDDYGAPRF
;
A
#
# COMPACT_ATOMS: atom_id res chain seq x y z
N PRO A 1 -11.29 -21.35 19.23
CA PRO A 1 -10.86 -19.94 19.34
C PRO A 1 -12.07 -19.00 19.40
N GLN A 2 -12.33 -18.42 20.56
CA GLN A 2 -13.42 -17.46 20.76
C GLN A 2 -13.22 -16.27 19.82
N HIS A 3 -14.19 -16.05 18.92
CA HIS A 3 -14.25 -14.79 18.17
C HIS A 3 -14.68 -13.69 19.16
N PRO A 4 -13.88 -12.62 19.34
CA PRO A 4 -14.33 -11.50 20.13
C PRO A 4 -15.52 -10.84 19.44
N SER A 5 -16.53 -10.47 20.23
CA SER A 5 -17.79 -9.82 19.85
C SER A 5 -17.63 -8.42 19.22
N CYS A 6 -16.42 -8.05 18.78
CA CYS A 6 -16.12 -6.80 18.09
C CYS A 6 -16.20 -6.89 16.56
N LEU A 7 -16.68 -8.00 15.98
CA LEU A 7 -16.81 -8.15 14.52
C LEU A 7 -17.72 -7.10 13.85
N PHE A 8 -18.44 -6.29 14.64
CA PHE A 8 -19.26 -5.17 14.19
C PHE A 8 -18.56 -3.79 14.25
N PHE A 9 -17.38 -3.69 14.88
CA PHE A 9 -16.54 -2.48 14.92
C PHE A 9 -15.15 -2.80 14.36
N GLN A 10 -15.05 -3.07 13.05
CA GLN A 10 -13.76 -3.10 12.35
C GLN A 10 -13.21 -1.68 12.11
N TYR A 11 -13.32 -0.80 13.10
CA TYR A 11 -12.76 0.53 13.01
C TYR A 11 -11.33 0.51 13.53
N ASN A 12 -10.38 0.70 12.63
CA ASN A 12 -8.98 0.74 12.98
C ASN A 12 -8.60 2.17 13.40
N THR A 13 -8.65 2.45 14.71
CA THR A 13 -8.32 3.76 15.27
C THR A 13 -6.85 4.17 15.11
N GLN A 14 -5.97 3.26 14.67
CA GLN A 14 -4.56 3.55 14.40
C GLN A 14 -4.33 4.12 12.99
N LEU A 15 -5.37 4.16 12.17
CA LEU A 15 -5.29 4.64 10.79
C LEU A 15 -5.82 6.07 10.76
N GLY A 16 -4.92 7.05 10.68
CA GLY A 16 -5.26 8.47 10.63
C GLY A 16 -4.23 9.27 9.83
N PRO A 17 -4.55 10.49 9.40
CA PRO A 17 -3.59 11.36 8.72
C PRO A 17 -2.39 11.70 9.63
N PRO A 18 -1.15 11.71 9.12
CA PRO A 18 -0.78 11.36 7.75
C PRO A 18 -0.88 9.84 7.48
N TYR A 19 -1.49 9.46 6.37
CA TYR A 19 -1.64 8.05 6.00
C TYR A 19 -0.33 7.49 5.48
N HIS A 20 0.15 6.40 6.09
CA HIS A 20 1.32 5.66 5.64
C HIS A 20 0.91 4.59 4.63
N ILE A 21 1.43 4.66 3.41
CA ILE A 21 1.02 3.81 2.29
C ILE A 21 2.19 2.94 1.86
N LEU A 22 2.14 1.64 2.16
CA LEU A 22 3.13 0.69 1.68
C LEU A 22 2.99 0.48 0.18
N VAL A 23 4.04 0.79 -0.56
CA VAL A 23 4.06 0.71 -2.03
C VAL A 23 4.82 -0.52 -2.49
N ASP A 24 4.23 -1.26 -3.43
CA ASP A 24 4.85 -2.39 -4.13
C ASP A 24 5.44 -1.97 -5.50
N THR A 25 6.45 -2.70 -5.97
CA THR A 25 7.14 -2.53 -7.27
C THR A 25 6.15 -2.42 -8.42
N ASN A 26 5.17 -3.33 -8.46
CA ASN A 26 4.16 -3.35 -9.52
C ASN A 26 3.30 -2.08 -9.50
N PHE A 27 2.93 -1.59 -8.33
CA PHE A 27 2.10 -0.38 -8.22
C PHE A 27 2.80 0.85 -8.82
N ILE A 28 4.10 1.01 -8.56
CA ILE A 28 4.91 2.09 -9.16
C ILE A 28 4.90 1.98 -10.68
N ASN A 29 5.12 0.76 -11.20
CA ASN A 29 5.16 0.52 -12.64
C ASN A 29 3.83 0.83 -13.34
N PHE A 30 2.71 0.44 -12.74
CA PHE A 30 1.40 0.76 -13.29
C PHE A 30 1.08 2.26 -13.18
N SER A 31 1.54 2.93 -12.12
CA SER A 31 1.37 4.38 -11.96
C SER A 31 2.12 5.17 -13.03
N ILE A 32 3.35 4.77 -13.35
CA ILE A 32 4.15 5.36 -14.44
C ILE A 32 3.43 5.18 -15.77
N LYS A 33 2.94 3.97 -16.07
CA LYS A 33 2.21 3.69 -17.31
C LYS A 33 0.93 4.52 -17.43
N ALA A 34 0.23 4.73 -16.31
CA ALA A 34 -0.97 5.56 -16.24
C ALA A 34 -0.67 7.06 -16.19
N LYS A 35 0.60 7.48 -16.17
CA LYS A 35 1.06 8.86 -16.03
C LYS A 35 0.54 9.57 -14.78
N LEU A 36 0.48 8.83 -13.67
CA LEU A 36 0.04 9.32 -12.37
C LEU A 36 1.24 9.68 -11.50
N ASP A 37 1.26 10.88 -10.92
CA ASP A 37 2.19 11.22 -9.83
C ASP A 37 1.72 10.50 -8.57
N LEU A 38 2.58 9.66 -7.98
CA LEU A 38 2.19 8.77 -6.89
C LEU A 38 1.67 9.55 -5.68
N VAL A 39 2.41 10.57 -5.23
CA VAL A 39 2.09 11.31 -3.99
C VAL A 39 0.82 12.12 -4.20
N GLN A 40 0.72 12.87 -5.30
CA GLN A 40 -0.46 13.67 -5.60
C GLN A 40 -1.69 12.78 -5.76
N SER A 41 -1.60 11.70 -6.53
CA SER A 41 -2.73 10.79 -6.75
C SER A 41 -3.18 10.08 -5.46
N MET A 42 -2.25 9.80 -4.53
CA MET A 42 -2.60 9.29 -3.20
C MET A 42 -3.36 10.32 -2.38
N MET A 43 -2.92 11.58 -2.38
CA MET A 43 -3.60 12.67 -1.67
C MET A 43 -4.96 12.99 -2.27
N ASP A 44 -5.09 12.98 -3.60
CA ASP A 44 -6.37 13.17 -4.30
C ASP A 44 -7.37 12.05 -3.99
N CYS A 45 -6.88 10.83 -3.77
CA CYS A 45 -7.72 9.67 -3.42
C CYS A 45 -8.19 9.70 -1.97
N LEU A 46 -7.35 10.15 -1.04
CA LEU A 46 -7.60 10.09 0.41
C LEU A 46 -8.03 11.43 1.02
N TYR A 47 -7.97 12.51 0.24
CA TYR A 47 -8.23 13.89 0.67
C TYR A 47 -7.44 14.30 1.94
N ALA A 48 -6.26 13.72 2.12
CA ALA A 48 -5.43 13.90 3.30
C ALA A 48 -3.94 13.78 2.95
N LYS A 49 -3.06 14.15 3.88
CA LYS A 49 -1.61 13.98 3.73
C LYS A 49 -1.26 12.49 3.68
N CYS A 50 -0.52 12.11 2.65
CA CYS A 50 -0.10 10.73 2.41
C CYS A 50 1.42 10.64 2.37
N ILE A 51 1.97 9.64 3.05
CA ILE A 51 3.40 9.33 3.08
C ILE A 51 3.57 7.97 2.41
N PRO A 52 4.09 7.91 1.18
CA PRO A 52 4.42 6.63 0.56
C PRO A 52 5.62 6.02 1.29
N CYS A 53 5.51 4.74 1.63
CA CYS A 53 6.51 3.97 2.33
C CYS A 53 6.99 2.83 1.42
N ILE A 54 8.29 2.65 1.31
CA ILE A 54 8.91 1.55 0.56
C ILE A 54 9.79 0.71 1.46
N THR A 55 9.61 -0.61 1.41
CA THR A 55 10.42 -1.54 2.21
C THR A 55 11.75 -1.84 1.50
N ASP A 56 12.77 -2.22 2.27
CA ASP A 56 14.08 -2.59 1.71
C ASP A 56 14.00 -3.73 0.70
N CYS A 57 13.12 -4.71 0.90
CA CYS A 57 12.95 -5.81 -0.05
C CYS A 57 12.35 -5.35 -1.38
N VAL A 58 11.34 -4.46 -1.34
CA VAL A 58 10.75 -3.87 -2.56
C VAL A 58 11.79 -3.01 -3.28
N MET A 59 12.55 -2.20 -2.55
CA MET A 59 13.66 -1.42 -3.14
C MET A 59 14.70 -2.35 -3.81
N GLY A 60 15.09 -3.44 -3.13
CA GLY A 60 16.02 -4.43 -3.67
C GLY A 60 15.47 -5.18 -4.88
N GLU A 61 14.15 -5.39 -4.97
CA GLU A 61 13.50 -5.97 -6.15
C GLU A 61 13.59 -5.01 -7.35
N ILE A 62 13.24 -3.74 -7.16
CA ILE A 62 13.32 -2.71 -8.22
C ILE A 62 14.76 -2.57 -8.74
N GLU A 63 15.76 -2.61 -7.86
CA GLU A 63 17.17 -2.54 -8.24
C GLU A 63 17.61 -3.74 -9.10
N LYS A 64 17.08 -4.95 -8.82
CA LYS A 64 17.38 -6.17 -9.59
C LYS A 64 16.74 -6.18 -10.98
N LEU A 65 15.60 -5.50 -11.17
CA LEU A 65 14.91 -5.45 -12.46
C LEU A 65 15.68 -4.66 -13.55
N GLY A 66 16.75 -3.95 -13.18
CA GLY A 66 17.73 -3.38 -14.10
C GLY A 66 17.25 -2.14 -14.85
N GLN A 67 17.90 -1.84 -15.99
CA GLN A 67 17.77 -0.55 -16.69
C GLN A 67 16.34 -0.23 -17.14
N LYS A 68 15.52 -1.24 -17.45
CA LYS A 68 14.12 -1.06 -17.87
C LYS A 68 13.28 -0.35 -16.81
N TYR A 69 13.67 -0.43 -15.55
CA TYR A 69 12.95 0.13 -14.40
C TYR A 69 13.65 1.33 -13.77
N ARG A 70 14.59 1.97 -14.48
CA ARG A 70 15.33 3.15 -13.98
C ARG A 70 14.43 4.31 -13.55
N VAL A 71 13.30 4.51 -14.24
CA VAL A 71 12.31 5.52 -13.87
C VAL A 71 11.63 5.16 -12.55
N ALA A 72 11.20 3.90 -12.40
CA ALA A 72 10.62 3.40 -11.15
C ALA A 72 11.60 3.51 -9.99
N LEU A 73 12.88 3.20 -10.21
CA LEU A 73 13.93 3.35 -9.20
C LEU A 73 14.13 4.81 -8.78
N ARG A 74 14.06 5.76 -9.71
CA ARG A 74 14.17 7.20 -9.40
C ARG A 74 12.97 7.69 -8.57
N ILE A 75 11.76 7.22 -8.88
CA ILE A 75 10.55 7.54 -8.11
C ILE A 75 10.61 6.91 -6.72
N ALA A 76 11.04 5.65 -6.63
CA ALA A 76 11.21 4.95 -5.35
C ALA A 76 12.24 5.64 -4.43
N LYS A 77 13.22 6.34 -5.00
CA LYS A 77 14.26 7.11 -4.28
C LYS A 77 13.90 8.59 -4.08
N ASP A 78 12.67 8.99 -4.40
CA ASP A 78 12.17 10.34 -4.16
C ASP A 78 12.19 10.63 -2.64
N PRO A 79 12.67 11.79 -2.18
CA PRO A 79 12.74 12.14 -0.75
C PRO A 79 11.38 12.20 -0.06
N ARG A 80 10.27 12.25 -0.82
CA ARG A 80 8.91 12.14 -0.28
C ARG A 80 8.58 10.72 0.20
N PHE A 81 9.36 9.71 -0.19
CA PHE A 81 9.19 8.33 0.23
C PHE A 81 9.92 8.05 1.54
N GLU A 82 9.22 7.41 2.46
CA GLU A 82 9.82 6.88 3.67
C GLU A 82 10.35 5.48 3.41
N ARG A 83 11.63 5.26 3.69
CA ARG A 83 12.26 3.94 3.54
C ARG A 83 12.13 3.16 4.85
N LEU A 84 11.49 2.00 4.78
CA LEU A 84 11.26 1.13 5.93
C LEU A 84 12.25 -0.04 5.96
N PRO A 85 13.05 -0.17 7.04
CA PRO A 85 14.02 -1.25 7.13
C PRO A 85 13.35 -2.60 7.32
N CYS A 86 13.90 -3.63 6.69
CA CYS A 86 13.45 -5.01 6.84
C CYS A 86 14.38 -5.84 7.74
N MET A 87 13.81 -6.62 8.66
CA MET A 87 14.57 -7.48 9.59
C MET A 87 14.66 -8.94 9.11
N HIS A 88 14.70 -9.18 7.81
CA HIS A 88 14.71 -10.52 7.24
C HIS A 88 15.76 -10.66 6.14
N LYS A 89 16.38 -11.84 6.05
CA LYS A 89 17.37 -12.14 5.01
C LYS A 89 16.67 -12.78 3.81
N GLY A 90 16.57 -12.04 2.70
CA GLY A 90 16.13 -12.57 1.40
C GLY A 90 14.75 -13.23 1.41
N THR A 91 13.70 -12.46 1.66
CA THR A 91 12.30 -12.91 1.57
C THR A 91 11.60 -12.32 0.34
N TYR A 92 10.48 -12.92 -0.03
CA TYR A 92 9.62 -12.38 -1.07
C TYR A 92 8.94 -11.09 -0.57
N ALA A 93 8.85 -10.07 -1.42
CA ALA A 93 8.35 -8.75 -1.03
C ALA A 93 6.92 -8.81 -0.48
N ASP A 94 6.06 -9.62 -1.10
CA ASP A 94 4.67 -9.80 -0.66
C ASP A 94 4.58 -10.35 0.76
N ASP A 95 5.46 -11.30 1.12
CA ASP A 95 5.49 -11.88 2.46
C ASP A 95 5.90 -10.84 3.50
N CYS A 96 6.89 -10.00 3.18
CA CYS A 96 7.27 -8.87 4.01
C CYS A 96 6.10 -7.91 4.23
N LEU A 97 5.41 -7.52 3.16
CA LEU A 97 4.28 -6.59 3.24
C LEU A 97 3.15 -7.17 4.10
N VAL A 98 2.78 -8.44 3.86
CA VAL A 98 1.74 -9.14 4.63
C VAL A 98 2.13 -9.24 6.10
N GLN A 99 3.37 -9.62 6.42
CA GLN A 99 3.84 -9.71 7.80
C GLN A 99 3.81 -8.34 8.48
N ARG A 100 4.27 -7.28 7.81
CA ARG A 100 4.29 -5.91 8.34
C ARG A 100 2.89 -5.41 8.68
N VAL A 101 1.92 -5.56 7.76
CA VAL A 101 0.55 -5.10 8.02
C VAL A 101 -0.24 -5.99 8.99
N THR A 102 0.20 -7.24 9.17
CA THR A 102 -0.34 -8.11 10.21
C THR A 102 0.10 -7.64 11.60
N GLN A 103 1.38 -7.26 11.74
CA GLN A 103 1.96 -6.78 13.00
C GLN A 103 1.51 -5.35 13.33
N HIS A 104 1.52 -4.47 12.32
CA HIS A 104 1.23 -3.06 12.45
C HIS A 104 0.08 -2.71 11.52
N LYS A 105 -1.10 -2.48 12.09
CA LYS A 105 -2.30 -2.17 11.30
C LYS A 105 -2.38 -0.69 10.90
N CYS A 106 -1.33 0.11 11.08
CA CYS A 106 -1.32 1.54 10.74
C CYS A 106 -0.98 1.86 9.27
N TYR A 107 -1.03 0.86 8.38
CA TYR A 107 -0.64 1.02 6.97
C TYR A 107 -1.81 0.75 6.01
N ILE A 108 -1.82 1.49 4.91
CA ILE A 108 -2.57 1.18 3.69
C ILE A 108 -1.62 0.45 2.74
N VAL A 109 -2.09 -0.57 2.03
CA VAL A 109 -1.26 -1.25 1.02
C VAL A 109 -1.67 -0.84 -0.39
N ALA A 110 -0.73 -0.24 -1.13
CA ALA A 110 -0.90 0.11 -2.54
C ALA A 110 -0.38 -1.04 -3.43
N THR A 111 -1.29 -1.84 -3.97
CA THR A 111 -0.95 -2.94 -4.87
C THR A 111 -2.03 -3.21 -5.92
N VAL A 112 -1.58 -3.66 -7.09
CA VAL A 112 -2.43 -4.13 -8.18
C VAL A 112 -2.43 -5.65 -8.32
N ASP A 113 -1.56 -6.36 -7.59
CA ASP A 113 -1.46 -7.81 -7.63
C ASP A 113 -2.70 -8.49 -7.02
N LYS A 114 -3.24 -9.50 -7.73
CA LYS A 114 -4.49 -10.16 -7.32
C LYS A 114 -4.30 -11.08 -6.12
N GLU A 115 -3.15 -11.75 -6.03
CA GLU A 115 -2.84 -12.69 -4.95
C GLU A 115 -2.54 -11.94 -3.65
N LEU A 116 -1.71 -10.91 -3.70
CA LEU A 116 -1.41 -10.05 -2.56
C LEU A 116 -2.68 -9.38 -2.04
N LYS A 117 -3.56 -8.87 -2.90
CA LYS A 117 -4.89 -8.38 -2.49
C LYS A 117 -5.69 -9.46 -1.76
N ARG A 118 -5.74 -10.68 -2.29
CA ARG A 118 -6.47 -11.79 -1.65
C ARG A 118 -5.91 -12.12 -0.26
N ARG A 119 -4.60 -12.02 -0.07
CA ARG A 119 -3.93 -12.22 1.23
C ARG A 119 -4.26 -11.09 2.20
N ILE A 120 -4.14 -9.82 1.78
CA ILE A 120 -4.41 -8.65 2.63
C ILE A 120 -5.88 -8.59 3.03
N ARG A 121 -6.81 -8.97 2.14
CA ARG A 121 -8.24 -9.04 2.46
C ARG A 121 -8.59 -10.00 3.61
N LYS A 122 -7.70 -10.94 3.97
CA LYS A 122 -7.89 -11.80 5.14
C LYS A 122 -7.52 -11.10 6.45
N ILE A 123 -6.80 -9.98 6.38
CA ILE A 123 -6.36 -9.20 7.54
C ILE A 123 -7.38 -8.07 7.78
N PRO A 124 -8.12 -8.08 8.90
CA PRO A 124 -9.10 -7.04 9.19
C PRO A 124 -8.41 -5.72 9.57
N GLY A 125 -8.96 -4.62 9.06
CA GLY A 125 -8.51 -3.25 9.36
C GLY A 125 -7.39 -2.71 8.48
N VAL A 126 -6.99 -3.43 7.41
CA VAL A 126 -5.97 -2.98 6.46
C VAL A 126 -6.62 -2.58 5.14
N PRO A 127 -6.64 -1.27 4.79
CA PRO A 127 -7.16 -0.80 3.52
C PRO A 127 -6.21 -1.13 2.35
N ILE A 128 -6.79 -1.25 1.16
CA ILE A 128 -6.06 -1.58 -0.07
C ILE A 128 -6.27 -0.46 -1.09
N MET A 129 -5.19 0.17 -1.52
CA MET A 129 -5.19 1.13 -2.62
C MET A 129 -4.82 0.42 -3.93
N TYR A 130 -5.57 0.70 -4.99
CA TYR A 130 -5.35 0.11 -6.32
C TYR A 130 -5.64 1.12 -7.43
N ILE A 131 -5.15 0.81 -8.64
CA ILE A 131 -5.33 1.65 -9.82
C ILE A 131 -6.49 1.11 -10.65
N SER A 132 -7.45 1.97 -10.98
CA SER A 132 -8.57 1.66 -11.88
C SER A 132 -8.99 2.92 -12.62
N ARG A 133 -9.31 2.80 -13.92
CA ARG A 133 -9.74 3.92 -14.78
C ARG A 133 -8.82 5.15 -14.69
N HIS A 134 -7.51 4.94 -14.68
CA HIS A 134 -6.49 6.00 -14.55
C HIS A 134 -6.61 6.84 -13.26
N ARG A 135 -7.16 6.27 -12.18
CA ARG A 135 -7.23 6.91 -10.86
C ARG A 135 -6.92 5.91 -9.76
N TYR A 136 -6.45 6.42 -8.62
CA TYR A 136 -6.34 5.60 -7.42
C TYR A 136 -7.71 5.45 -6.78
N ASN A 137 -7.98 4.25 -6.30
CA ASN A 137 -9.18 3.89 -5.58
C ASN A 137 -8.77 3.14 -4.33
N ILE A 138 -9.60 3.20 -3.29
CA ILE A 138 -9.37 2.50 -2.04
C ILE A 138 -10.52 1.54 -1.73
N GLU A 139 -10.15 0.36 -1.23
CA GLU A 139 -11.07 -0.64 -0.68
C GLU A 139 -10.86 -0.71 0.84
N ARG A 140 -11.96 -0.90 1.60
CA ARG A 140 -11.97 -1.14 3.07
C ARG A 140 -11.37 0.01 3.89
N MET A 141 -11.69 1.25 3.53
CA MET A 141 -11.42 2.38 4.41
C MET A 141 -12.42 2.38 5.59
N PRO A 142 -11.98 2.58 6.84
CA PRO A 142 -12.87 2.59 8.00
C PRO A 142 -13.92 3.73 7.99
N ASP A 143 -13.57 4.88 7.38
CA ASP A 143 -14.41 6.08 7.25
C ASP A 143 -14.97 6.24 5.83
N ASP A 144 -15.70 5.23 5.35
CA ASP A 144 -16.38 5.34 4.07
C ASP A 144 -17.60 6.30 4.19
N TYR A 145 -17.33 7.60 4.33
CA TYR A 145 -18.31 8.68 4.12
C TYR A 145 -18.62 8.75 2.62
N GLY A 146 -19.39 7.79 2.12
CA GLY A 146 -20.18 7.99 0.90
C GLY A 146 -19.79 7.24 -0.37
N ALA A 147 -19.01 6.14 -0.34
CA ALA A 147 -18.97 5.28 -1.52
C ALA A 147 -20.29 4.48 -1.66
N PRO A 148 -21.01 4.58 -2.80
CA PRO A 148 -22.17 3.73 -3.04
C PRO A 148 -21.70 2.28 -3.14
N ARG A 149 -22.24 1.43 -2.26
CA ARG A 149 -22.06 -0.01 -2.30
C ARG A 149 -22.89 -0.55 -3.46
N PHE A 150 -22.24 -1.08 -4.48
CA PHE A 150 -22.86 -1.96 -5.48
C PHE A 150 -22.58 -3.41 -5.11
#